data_AF-A0A6J4UAI8-F1
#
_entry.id   AF-A0A6J4UAI8-F1
#
_cell.length_a   1.000
_cell.length_b   1.000
_cell.length_c   1.000
_cell.angle_alpha   90.00
_cell.angle_beta   90.00
_cell.angle_gamma   90.00
#
_symmetry.space_group_name_H-M   'P 1'
#
loop_
_entity.id
_entity.type
_entity.pdbx_description
1 polymer ?
#
loop_
_entity_poly.entity_id
_entity_poly.type
_entity_poly.pdbx_seq_one_letter_code
_entity_poly.pdbx_strand_id
1 'polypeptide(L)'
;MATRPDSIFRRVSGETPASSSAMISATQRALSAGIAAAEPGARVGDIAYAIGSVLTEAGYPINTEFGGHGVGSTIHQDPHIPNTGWPGRGYRLRPGLLLALEPWVMADTAELVTDADGWTLRSATGCRTAHSEHTIAITNDGADILTLPAQVQPRGRSDSIPSSPGASLRIAGHMKGCRCFTSTLPCAPGTISPSLVSPSTTGGRRARQRPGSSPTRTGGSTMK
;
A
#
# COMPACT_ATOMS: atom_id res chain seq x y z
N MET A 1 -3.72 10.21 26.22
CA MET A 1 -4.19 8.95 25.61
C MET A 1 -3.05 8.44 24.76
N ALA A 2 -2.40 7.34 25.14
CA ALA A 2 -1.20 6.86 24.46
C ALA A 2 -1.58 6.02 23.23
N THR A 3 -1.36 6.55 22.03
CA THR A 3 -1.43 5.79 20.78
C THR A 3 -0.19 4.89 20.71
N ARG A 4 -0.38 3.57 20.58
CA ARG A 4 0.75 2.66 20.33
C ARG A 4 1.09 2.73 18.84
N PRO A 5 2.33 3.08 18.46
CA PRO A 5 2.72 3.08 17.06
C PRO A 5 2.72 1.65 16.52
N ASP A 6 2.27 1.48 15.28
CA ASP A 6 2.40 0.20 14.57
C ASP A 6 3.77 0.11 13.91
N SER A 7 4.42 -1.02 14.11
CA SER A 7 5.69 -1.32 13.47
C SER A 7 6.00 -2.80 13.55
N ILE A 8 6.24 -3.40 12.40
CA ILE A 8 6.85 -4.73 12.31
C ILE A 8 8.39 -4.67 12.39
N PHE A 9 8.98 -5.52 13.24
CA PHE A 9 10.43 -5.66 13.37
C PHE A 9 10.87 -7.11 13.14
N ARG A 10 11.57 -7.39 12.04
CA ARG A 10 12.31 -8.64 11.86
C ARG A 10 13.56 -8.44 11.02
N ARG A 11 14.65 -9.12 11.38
CA ARG A 11 15.95 -9.09 10.69
C ARG A 11 16.06 -10.29 9.75
N VAL A 12 16.53 -10.07 8.52
CA VAL A 12 16.95 -11.16 7.63
C VAL A 12 18.21 -11.81 8.20
N SER A 13 18.16 -13.12 8.45
CA SER A 13 19.30 -13.90 8.95
C SER A 13 19.88 -14.77 7.82
N GLY A 14 21.19 -14.71 7.58
CA GLY A 14 21.89 -15.49 6.56
C GLY A 14 22.18 -14.73 5.27
N GLU A 15 22.78 -15.41 4.28
CA GLU A 15 23.00 -14.87 2.94
C GLU A 15 21.65 -14.58 2.26
N THR A 16 21.48 -13.33 1.83
CA THR A 16 20.24 -12.88 1.18
C THR A 16 20.42 -12.95 -0.33
N PRO A 17 19.63 -13.74 -1.07
CA PRO A 17 19.69 -13.75 -2.53
C PRO A 17 19.53 -12.34 -3.10
N ALA A 18 20.23 -12.02 -4.19
CA ALA A 18 20.17 -10.69 -4.81
C ALA A 18 18.74 -10.24 -5.16
N SER A 19 17.88 -11.17 -5.58
CA SER A 19 16.47 -10.91 -5.85
C SER A 19 15.66 -10.55 -4.59
N SER A 20 15.99 -11.15 -3.44
CA SER A 20 15.39 -10.77 -2.15
C SER A 20 15.85 -9.38 -1.72
N SER A 21 17.13 -9.05 -1.89
CA SER A 21 17.64 -7.69 -1.60
C SER A 21 17.00 -6.64 -2.50
N ALA A 22 16.79 -6.94 -3.79
CA ALA A 22 16.12 -6.05 -4.72
C ALA A 22 14.66 -5.79 -4.32
N MET A 23 13.94 -6.83 -3.87
CA MET A 23 12.55 -6.72 -3.40
C MET A 23 12.45 -5.86 -2.13
N ILE A 24 13.34 -6.10 -1.15
CA ILE A 24 13.45 -5.28 0.07
C ILE A 24 13.72 -3.82 -0.29
N SER A 25 14.67 -3.59 -1.19
CA SER A 25 15.01 -2.23 -1.61
C SER A 25 13.82 -1.55 -2.31
N ALA A 26 13.06 -2.27 -3.12
CA ALA A 26 11.86 -1.75 -3.77
C ALA A 26 10.79 -1.34 -2.76
N THR A 27 10.49 -2.18 -1.76
CA THR A 27 9.50 -1.83 -0.73
C THR A 27 9.95 -0.68 0.16
N GLN A 28 11.24 -0.60 0.50
CA GLN A 28 11.81 0.53 1.24
C GLN A 28 11.72 1.84 0.46
N ARG A 29 12.04 1.81 -0.84
CA ARG A 29 11.92 2.99 -1.71
C ARG A 29 10.47 3.40 -1.87
N ALA A 30 9.55 2.45 -2.00
CA ALA A 30 8.12 2.74 -2.10
C ALA A 30 7.58 3.38 -0.81
N LEU A 31 7.95 2.83 0.36
CA LEU A 31 7.60 3.42 1.65
C LEU A 31 8.15 4.85 1.76
N SER A 32 9.41 5.04 1.37
CA SER A 32 10.06 6.34 1.39
C SER A 32 9.34 7.37 0.50
N ALA A 33 8.93 6.95 -0.70
CA ALA A 33 8.19 7.79 -1.63
C ALA A 33 6.78 8.12 -1.10
N GLY A 34 6.09 7.16 -0.50
CA GLY A 34 4.80 7.38 0.16
C GLY A 34 4.88 8.38 1.31
N ILE A 35 5.89 8.26 2.17
CA ILE A 35 6.14 9.21 3.27
C ILE A 35 6.42 10.61 2.73
N ALA A 36 7.25 10.73 1.68
CA ALA A 36 7.55 12.02 1.05
C ALA A 36 6.33 12.67 0.39
N ALA A 37 5.33 11.89 -0.04
CA ALA A 37 4.07 12.40 -0.58
C ALA A 37 3.03 12.75 0.51
N ALA A 38 3.27 12.36 1.76
CA ALA A 38 2.35 12.53 2.88
C ALA A 38 2.41 13.95 3.49
N GLU A 39 2.15 14.96 2.67
CA GLU A 39 2.18 16.37 3.08
C GLU A 39 0.83 16.85 3.64
N PRO A 40 0.81 17.85 4.54
CA PRO A 40 -0.44 18.45 4.99
C PRO A 40 -1.23 19.01 3.81
N GLY A 41 -2.49 18.60 3.71
CA GLY A 41 -3.37 18.98 2.62
C GLY A 41 -3.30 18.11 1.36
N ALA A 42 -2.30 17.21 1.24
CA ALA A 42 -2.30 16.15 0.25
C ALA A 42 -3.46 15.16 0.49
N ARG A 43 -3.64 14.19 -0.39
CA ARG A 43 -4.68 13.17 -0.25
C ARG A 43 -4.09 11.77 -0.24
N VAL A 44 -4.83 10.83 0.32
CA VAL A 44 -4.45 9.39 0.37
C VAL A 44 -4.03 8.87 -1.00
N GLY A 45 -4.71 9.30 -2.07
CA GLY A 45 -4.37 8.90 -3.44
C GLY A 45 -2.99 9.38 -3.91
N ASP A 46 -2.45 10.47 -3.35
CA ASP A 46 -1.10 10.96 -3.66
C ASP A 46 -0.03 10.03 -3.06
N ILE A 47 -0.24 9.60 -1.80
CA ILE A 47 0.60 8.58 -1.14
C ILE A 47 0.55 7.27 -1.93
N ALA A 48 -0.67 6.80 -2.22
CA ALA A 48 -0.89 5.55 -2.94
C ALA A 48 -0.24 5.57 -4.33
N TYR A 49 -0.37 6.68 -5.07
CA TYR A 49 0.27 6.84 -6.38
C TYR A 49 1.80 6.81 -6.28
N ALA A 50 2.38 7.47 -5.27
CA ALA A 50 3.83 7.48 -5.07
C ALA A 50 4.38 6.08 -4.76
N ILE A 51 3.71 5.33 -3.87
CA ILE A 51 4.04 3.92 -3.57
C ILE A 51 3.92 3.07 -4.84
N GLY A 52 2.76 3.14 -5.49
CA GLY A 52 2.46 2.28 -6.63
C GLY A 52 3.37 2.52 -7.83
N SER A 53 3.79 3.76 -8.06
CA SER A 53 4.74 4.10 -9.13
C SER A 53 6.07 3.39 -8.93
N VAL A 54 6.62 3.42 -7.70
CA VAL A 54 7.90 2.78 -7.37
C VAL A 54 7.82 1.25 -7.51
N LEU A 55 6.72 0.65 -7.03
CA LEU A 55 6.52 -0.80 -7.09
C LEU A 55 6.31 -1.28 -8.54
N THR A 56 5.57 -0.52 -9.34
CA THR A 56 5.35 -0.79 -10.77
C THR A 56 6.65 -0.70 -11.55
N GLU A 57 7.45 0.35 -11.34
CA GLU A 57 8.75 0.51 -11.99
C GLU A 57 9.73 -0.63 -11.60
N ALA A 58 9.64 -1.11 -10.36
CA ALA A 58 10.42 -2.25 -9.89
C ALA A 58 9.93 -3.61 -10.42
N GLY A 59 8.81 -3.64 -11.16
CA GLY A 59 8.30 -4.84 -11.83
C GLY A 59 7.47 -5.77 -10.95
N TYR A 60 6.95 -5.31 -9.82
CA TYR A 60 6.15 -6.14 -8.91
C TYR A 60 4.64 -5.94 -9.13
N PRO A 61 3.85 -7.03 -9.10
CA PRO A 61 2.40 -6.92 -8.93
C PRO A 61 2.07 -6.25 -7.59
N ILE A 62 1.03 -5.40 -7.59
CA ILE A 62 0.64 -4.63 -6.40
C ILE A 62 -0.69 -5.17 -5.87
N ASN A 63 -0.67 -5.64 -4.62
CA ASN A 63 -1.89 -5.98 -3.90
C ASN A 63 -2.63 -4.69 -3.47
N THR A 64 -3.95 -4.65 -3.68
CA THR A 64 -4.81 -3.52 -3.28
C THR A 64 -5.81 -3.90 -2.19
N GLU A 65 -5.75 -5.13 -1.70
CA GLU A 65 -6.62 -5.62 -0.61
C GLU A 65 -6.05 -5.23 0.76
N PHE A 66 -4.73 -5.13 0.85
CA PHE A 66 -3.97 -4.70 2.01
C PHE A 66 -3.12 -3.48 1.67
N GLY A 67 -2.90 -2.65 2.68
CA GLY A 67 -2.20 -1.39 2.59
C GLY A 67 -2.27 -0.69 3.93
N GLY A 68 -1.74 0.52 3.98
CA GLY A 68 -1.71 1.30 5.19
C GLY A 68 -3.07 1.66 5.75
N HIS A 69 -3.04 2.25 6.94
CA HIS A 69 -4.24 2.59 7.70
C HIS A 69 -3.98 3.78 8.63
N GLY A 70 -5.05 4.37 9.14
CA GLY A 70 -4.97 5.26 10.29
C GLY A 70 -4.61 4.48 11.55
N VAL A 71 -3.91 5.15 12.46
CA VAL A 71 -3.58 4.65 13.81
C VAL A 71 -4.14 5.62 14.83
N GLY A 72 -4.74 5.13 15.90
CA GLY A 72 -5.33 6.00 16.91
C GLY A 72 -5.70 5.26 18.18
N SER A 73 -6.98 5.30 18.55
CA SER A 73 -7.51 4.50 19.66
C SER A 73 -7.46 3.00 19.37
N THR A 74 -7.46 2.63 18.08
CA THR A 74 -7.24 1.27 17.59
C THR A 74 -6.00 1.24 16.70
N ILE A 75 -5.39 0.06 16.57
CA ILE A 75 -4.20 -0.12 15.73
C ILE A 75 -4.55 0.06 14.24
N HIS A 76 -5.67 -0.50 13.80
CA HIS A 76 -6.23 -0.29 12.47
C HIS A 76 -7.49 0.57 12.56
N GLN A 77 -7.54 1.67 11.81
CA GLN A 77 -8.71 2.51 11.61
C GLN A 77 -8.59 3.26 10.28
N ASP A 78 -9.64 4.00 9.93
CA ASP A 78 -9.60 4.87 8.76
C ASP A 78 -8.55 6.00 8.89
N PRO A 79 -7.99 6.48 7.77
CA PRO A 79 -8.28 6.03 6.40
C PRO A 79 -7.46 4.80 6.00
N HIS A 80 -8.03 3.91 5.20
CA HIS A 80 -7.26 2.92 4.45
C HIS A 80 -6.41 3.58 3.35
N ILE A 81 -5.17 3.11 3.18
CA ILE A 81 -4.15 3.67 2.29
C ILE A 81 -3.67 2.58 1.35
N PRO A 82 -4.23 2.47 0.13
CA PRO A 82 -3.85 1.40 -0.79
C PRO A 82 -2.41 1.59 -1.30
N ASN A 83 -1.77 0.49 -1.69
CA ASN A 83 -0.40 0.51 -2.24
C ASN A 83 -0.33 0.99 -3.70
N THR A 84 -1.46 1.35 -4.31
CA THR A 84 -1.55 2.06 -5.60
C THR A 84 -2.83 2.86 -5.66
N GLY A 85 -2.86 3.94 -6.45
CA GLY A 85 -4.00 4.81 -6.54
C GLY A 85 -3.82 5.95 -7.54
N TRP A 86 -4.75 6.91 -7.48
CA TRP A 86 -4.78 8.06 -8.37
C TRP A 86 -4.50 9.35 -7.59
N PRO A 87 -3.61 10.24 -8.08
CA PRO A 87 -3.33 11.51 -7.44
C PRO A 87 -4.60 12.35 -7.22
N GLY A 88 -4.65 13.08 -6.12
CA GLY A 88 -5.76 13.97 -5.78
C GLY A 88 -7.06 13.26 -5.38
N ARG A 89 -7.05 11.94 -5.17
CA ARG A 89 -8.23 11.17 -4.72
C ARG A 89 -8.15 10.77 -3.24
N GLY A 90 -9.31 10.45 -2.67
CA GLY A 90 -9.41 9.97 -1.29
C GLY A 90 -9.35 11.07 -0.22
N TYR A 91 -9.19 10.63 1.02
CA TYR A 91 -9.21 11.47 2.21
C TYR A 91 -8.07 12.51 2.19
N ARG A 92 -8.37 13.74 2.63
CA ARG A 92 -7.39 14.83 2.69
C ARG A 92 -6.64 14.79 4.01
N LEU A 93 -5.31 14.72 3.93
CA LEU A 93 -4.40 14.69 5.07
C LEU A 93 -4.42 16.03 5.81
N ARG A 94 -4.42 15.97 7.14
CA ARG A 94 -4.44 17.14 8.03
C ARG A 94 -3.43 16.91 9.15
N PRO A 95 -2.80 17.98 9.66
CA PRO A 95 -1.98 17.90 10.86
C PRO A 95 -2.72 17.18 12.00
N GLY A 96 -2.02 16.30 12.71
CA GLY A 96 -2.54 15.46 13.80
C GLY A 96 -3.00 14.06 13.40
N LEU A 97 -2.99 13.73 12.11
CA LEU A 97 -3.24 12.35 11.66
C LEU A 97 -2.03 11.46 11.92
N LEU A 98 -2.29 10.24 12.37
CA LEU A 98 -1.31 9.17 12.48
C LEU A 98 -1.67 8.09 11.47
N LEU A 99 -0.70 7.72 10.63
CA LEU A 99 -0.88 6.75 9.56
C LEU A 99 0.23 5.70 9.63
N ALA A 100 -0.12 4.42 9.53
CA ALA A 100 0.82 3.37 9.17
C ALA A 100 0.88 3.30 7.64
N LEU A 101 2.07 3.49 7.08
CA LEU A 101 2.34 3.25 5.67
C LEU A 101 3.12 1.95 5.55
N GLU A 102 2.61 1.01 4.77
CA GLU A 102 3.11 -0.36 4.76
C GLU A 102 3.04 -1.07 3.39
N PRO A 103 3.86 -0.65 2.41
CA PRO A 103 3.93 -1.34 1.14
C PRO A 103 4.34 -2.80 1.29
N TRP A 104 3.56 -3.66 0.63
CA TRP A 104 3.76 -5.09 0.56
C TRP A 104 3.76 -5.55 -0.90
N VAL A 105 4.79 -6.28 -1.30
CA VAL A 105 4.83 -6.99 -2.59
C VAL A 105 5.17 -8.47 -2.44
N MET A 106 4.87 -9.21 -3.49
CA MET A 106 5.23 -10.61 -3.65
C MET A 106 5.91 -10.77 -5.01
N ALA A 107 6.76 -11.79 -5.15
CA ALA A 107 7.63 -11.91 -6.31
C ALA A 107 6.89 -12.09 -7.64
N ASP A 108 5.70 -12.68 -7.64
CA ASP A 108 5.07 -13.25 -8.82
C ASP A 108 3.54 -13.04 -8.91
N THR A 109 2.87 -12.70 -7.81
CA THR A 109 1.42 -12.47 -7.75
C THR A 109 1.06 -11.27 -6.88
N ALA A 110 -0.16 -10.76 -7.02
CA ALA A 110 -0.77 -9.81 -6.09
C ALA A 110 -1.77 -10.50 -5.15
N GLU A 111 -2.01 -11.79 -5.31
CA GLU A 111 -3.01 -12.55 -4.55
C GLU A 111 -2.44 -13.08 -3.23
N LEU A 112 -3.15 -12.82 -2.14
CA LEU A 112 -2.83 -13.27 -0.79
C LEU A 112 -3.79 -14.39 -0.38
N VAL A 113 -3.30 -15.32 0.42
CA VAL A 113 -4.13 -16.30 1.10
C VAL A 113 -3.82 -16.30 2.60
N THR A 114 -4.84 -16.54 3.41
CA THR A 114 -4.69 -16.75 4.85
C THR A 114 -4.52 -18.24 5.11
N ASP A 115 -3.46 -18.63 5.82
CA ASP A 115 -3.25 -20.00 6.23
C ASP A 115 -4.35 -20.49 7.19
N ALA A 116 -4.38 -21.81 7.43
CA ALA A 116 -5.38 -22.44 8.28
C ALA A 116 -5.35 -21.99 9.75
N ASP A 117 -4.31 -21.29 10.18
CA ASP A 117 -4.25 -20.66 11.50
C ASP A 117 -5.17 -19.43 11.62
N GLY A 118 -5.71 -18.94 10.49
CA GLY A 118 -6.61 -17.78 10.42
C GLY A 118 -5.90 -16.43 10.51
N TRP A 119 -4.56 -16.40 10.55
CA TRP A 119 -3.77 -15.19 10.78
C TRP A 119 -2.65 -14.99 9.78
N THR A 120 -1.93 -16.06 9.42
CA THR A 120 -0.73 -15.94 8.59
C THR A 120 -1.14 -15.64 7.15
N LEU A 121 -0.77 -14.46 6.68
CA LEU A 121 -0.92 -14.05 5.29
C LEU A 121 0.31 -14.46 4.48
N ARG A 122 0.09 -15.11 3.34
CA ARG A 122 1.14 -15.55 2.42
C ARG A 122 0.77 -15.29 0.97
N SER A 123 1.77 -15.29 0.10
CA SER A 123 1.52 -15.36 -1.34
C SER A 123 0.72 -16.61 -1.69
N ALA A 124 -0.29 -16.47 -2.54
CA ALA A 124 -1.08 -17.58 -3.08
C ALA A 124 -0.21 -18.65 -3.77
N THR A 125 0.97 -18.27 -4.28
CA THR A 125 1.92 -19.19 -4.92
C THR A 125 3.01 -19.68 -3.97
N GLY A 126 3.02 -19.22 -2.72
CA GLY A 126 4.05 -19.51 -1.74
C GLY A 126 5.41 -18.86 -2.02
N CYS A 127 5.51 -17.99 -3.02
CA CYS A 127 6.71 -17.22 -3.32
C CYS A 127 7.05 -16.18 -2.24
N ARG A 128 8.28 -15.68 -2.33
CA ARG A 128 8.80 -14.64 -1.43
C ARG A 128 7.94 -13.40 -1.47
N THR A 129 7.85 -12.79 -0.29
CA THR A 129 7.17 -11.52 -0.09
C THR A 129 8.12 -10.55 0.61
N ALA A 130 7.91 -9.25 0.40
CA ALA A 130 8.59 -8.19 1.13
C ALA A 130 7.57 -7.16 1.61
N HIS A 131 7.69 -6.76 2.87
CA HIS A 131 6.85 -5.75 3.51
C HIS A 131 7.75 -4.76 4.26
N SER A 132 7.39 -3.48 4.29
CA SER A 132 8.14 -2.43 4.97
C SER A 132 7.16 -1.44 5.57
N GLU A 133 7.37 -1.01 6.81
CA GLU A 133 6.37 -0.18 7.49
C GLU A 133 7.00 0.95 8.30
N HIS A 134 6.30 2.08 8.32
CA HIS A 134 6.45 3.10 9.35
C HIS A 134 5.10 3.69 9.76
N THR A 135 4.95 3.98 11.05
CA THR A 135 3.95 4.93 11.53
C THR A 135 4.51 6.35 11.36
N ILE A 136 3.74 7.21 10.70
CA ILE A 136 4.02 8.63 10.53
C ILE A 136 2.96 9.51 11.20
N ALA A 137 3.37 10.68 11.67
CA ALA A 137 2.47 11.76 12.06
C ALA A 137 2.49 12.84 10.99
N ILE A 138 1.31 13.22 10.50
CA ILE A 138 1.17 14.42 9.66
C ILE A 138 1.26 15.64 10.58
N THR A 139 2.22 16.51 10.31
CA THR A 139 2.43 17.78 11.04
C THR A 139 2.07 18.96 10.15
N ASN A 140 2.30 20.18 10.63
CA ASN A 140 2.12 21.38 9.80
C ASN A 140 3.22 21.52 8.72
N ASP A 141 4.35 20.82 8.88
CA ASP A 141 5.55 20.99 8.07
C ASP A 141 5.88 19.77 7.19
N GLY A 142 5.06 18.72 7.24
CA GLY A 142 5.26 17.46 6.51
C GLY A 142 4.90 16.24 7.35
N ALA A 143 5.59 15.12 7.11
CA ALA A 143 5.42 13.87 7.86
C ALA A 143 6.62 13.57 8.77
N ASP A 144 6.37 13.31 10.05
CA ASP A 144 7.36 12.84 11.02
C ASP A 144 7.27 11.32 11.18
N ILE A 145 8.41 10.62 11.08
CA ILE A 145 8.47 9.16 11.26
C ILE A 145 8.61 8.82 12.74
N LEU A 146 7.65 8.09 13.31
CA LEU A 146 7.60 7.79 14.74
C LEU A 146 8.30 6.48 15.13
N THR A 147 8.64 5.64 14.15
CA THR A 147 9.16 4.28 14.40
C THR A 147 10.61 4.08 13.96
N LEU A 148 11.33 5.19 13.74
CA LEU A 148 12.78 5.15 13.61
C LEU A 148 13.42 4.60 14.89
N PRO A 149 14.52 3.82 14.80
CA PRO A 149 15.27 3.43 15.98
C PRO A 149 15.67 4.67 16.78
N ALA A 150 15.46 4.64 18.09
CA ALA A 150 16.04 5.65 18.98
C ALA A 150 17.55 5.70 18.73
N GLN A 151 18.08 6.88 18.42
CA GLN A 151 19.52 7.08 18.37
C GLN A 151 20.06 6.79 19.76
N VAL A 152 20.83 5.71 19.90
CA VAL A 152 21.54 5.43 21.15
C VAL A 152 22.61 6.49 21.27
N GLN A 153 22.33 7.55 22.02
CA GLN A 153 23.37 8.49 22.44
C GLN A 153 24.41 7.68 23.24
N PRO A 154 25.70 7.74 22.89
CA PRO A 154 26.72 7.18 23.75
C PRO A 154 26.55 7.82 25.13
N ARG A 155 26.48 7.00 26.20
CA ARG A 155 26.46 7.53 27.57
C ARG A 155 27.83 8.13 27.88
N GLY A 156 28.04 9.37 27.43
CA GLY A 156 29.15 10.23 27.77
C GLY A 156 28.86 10.95 29.07
N ARG A 157 29.84 10.93 29.97
CA ARG A 157 29.87 11.54 31.29
C ARG A 157 29.45 13.02 31.21
N SER A 158 28.62 13.45 32.17
CA SER A 158 28.10 14.82 32.29
C SER A 158 29.21 15.85 32.20
N ASP A 159 29.13 16.76 31.22
CA ASP A 159 29.63 18.12 31.31
C ASP A 159 28.84 19.01 30.34
N SER A 160 28.05 19.93 30.92
CA SER A 160 27.43 21.14 30.33
C SER A 160 26.57 21.02 29.05
N ILE A 161 25.28 21.34 29.20
CA ILE A 161 24.29 21.53 28.13
C ILE A 161 24.44 22.95 27.52
N PRO A 162 24.61 23.12 26.20
CA PRO A 162 24.06 24.27 25.51
C PRO A 162 22.68 23.91 24.97
N SER A 163 21.74 24.81 25.21
CA SER A 163 20.38 24.76 24.69
C SER A 163 20.37 25.13 23.20
N SER A 164 19.79 24.27 22.37
CA SER A 164 19.31 24.63 21.03
C SER A 164 18.00 23.89 20.72
N PRO A 165 16.97 24.57 20.21
CA PRO A 165 15.68 23.97 19.90
C PRO A 165 15.63 23.38 18.48
N GLY A 166 14.82 22.33 18.33
CA GLY A 166 14.10 21.99 17.10
C GLY A 166 14.94 21.55 15.89
N ALA A 167 15.33 20.29 15.85
CA ALA A 167 15.74 19.64 14.60
C ALA A 167 14.65 18.67 14.14
N SER A 168 13.69 19.16 13.35
CA SER A 168 12.92 18.28 12.46
C SER A 168 13.87 17.74 11.40
N LEU A 169 14.05 16.42 11.37
CA LEU A 169 14.88 15.75 10.37
C LEU A 169 14.18 15.84 9.01
N ARG A 170 14.51 16.88 8.24
CA ARG A 170 14.15 16.97 6.81
C ARG A 170 14.93 15.91 6.05
N ILE A 171 14.24 14.97 5.41
CA ILE A 171 14.88 13.88 4.67
C ILE A 171 15.32 14.41 3.29
N ALA A 172 16.54 14.90 3.23
CA ALA A 172 17.35 14.86 2.03
C ALA A 172 18.39 13.74 2.20
N GLY A 173 18.15 12.59 1.56
CA GLY A 173 19.14 11.52 1.40
C GLY A 173 19.05 10.34 2.39
N HIS A 174 18.86 9.14 1.83
CA HIS A 174 19.10 7.81 2.40
C HIS A 174 18.48 7.50 3.78
N MET A 175 17.25 6.95 3.78
CA MET A 175 16.60 6.36 4.96
C MET A 175 17.34 5.10 5.46
N LYS A 176 18.36 5.27 6.30
CA LYS A 176 18.95 4.19 7.09
C LYS A 176 18.08 3.94 8.33
N GLY A 177 16.93 3.30 8.16
CA GLY A 177 16.01 3.06 9.28
C GLY A 177 14.75 2.25 9.00
N CYS A 178 14.35 2.09 7.74
CA CYS A 178 13.21 1.26 7.36
C CYS A 178 13.50 -0.21 7.62
N ARG A 179 12.63 -0.85 8.40
CA ARG A 179 12.76 -2.25 8.77
C ARG A 179 11.73 -3.06 7.99
N CYS A 180 12.22 -4.15 7.39
CA CYS A 180 11.51 -4.87 6.35
C CYS A 180 11.41 -6.33 6.72
N PHE A 181 10.24 -6.91 6.49
CA PHE A 181 10.05 -8.35 6.55
C PHE A 181 10.25 -8.94 5.17
N THR A 182 11.02 -10.02 5.07
CA THR A 182 10.99 -10.93 3.92
C THR A 182 10.82 -12.37 4.34
N SER A 183 9.99 -13.08 3.58
CA SER A 183 10.11 -14.54 3.50
C SER A 183 11.33 -14.87 2.65
N THR A 184 12.25 -15.69 3.17
CA THR A 184 13.49 -16.08 2.46
C THR A 184 13.33 -17.34 1.62
N LEU A 185 12.20 -18.05 1.72
CA LEU A 185 11.97 -19.30 1.01
C LEU A 185 11.74 -19.05 -0.49
N PRO A 186 12.44 -19.73 -1.40
CA PRO A 186 12.15 -19.62 -2.84
C PRO A 186 10.71 -20.04 -3.12
N CYS A 187 10.18 -19.59 -4.27
CA CYS A 187 8.93 -20.11 -4.80
C CYS A 187 8.92 -21.64 -4.70
N ALA A 188 7.95 -22.19 -3.98
CA ALA A 188 7.75 -23.63 -3.99
C ALA A 188 7.44 -24.02 -5.45
N PRO A 189 8.10 -25.05 -6.03
CA PRO A 189 7.69 -25.57 -7.32
C PRO A 189 6.22 -25.99 -7.20
N GLY A 190 5.39 -25.37 -8.04
CA GLY A 190 3.95 -25.23 -7.79
C GLY A 190 3.21 -26.51 -7.49
N THR A 191 2.39 -26.47 -6.44
CA THR A 191 1.10 -27.17 -6.45
C THR A 191 0.03 -26.10 -6.60
N ILE A 192 -0.11 -25.59 -7.82
CA ILE A 192 -1.36 -24.94 -8.22
C ILE A 192 -2.39 -26.07 -8.22
N SER A 193 -3.22 -26.15 -7.18
CA SER A 193 -4.35 -27.06 -7.18
C SER A 193 -5.36 -26.55 -8.23
N PRO A 194 -5.70 -27.33 -9.28
CA PRO A 194 -6.63 -26.87 -10.30
C PRO A 194 -8.06 -27.08 -9.78
N SER A 195 -8.56 -26.14 -8.99
CA SER A 195 -9.97 -26.05 -8.58
C SER A 195 -10.17 -24.64 -8.03
N LEU A 196 -10.69 -23.66 -8.76
CA LEU A 196 -12.01 -23.62 -9.37
C LEU A 196 -12.00 -22.59 -10.53
N VAL A 197 -11.82 -23.06 -11.76
CA VAL A 197 -12.34 -22.31 -12.91
C VAL A 197 -13.80 -22.74 -13.06
N SER A 198 -14.72 -21.93 -12.55
CA SER A 198 -16.14 -22.09 -12.90
C SER A 198 -16.29 -21.72 -14.39
N PRO A 199 -16.94 -22.56 -15.22
CA PRO A 199 -17.16 -22.22 -16.62
C PRO A 199 -18.10 -21.01 -16.70
N SER A 200 -17.60 -19.94 -17.32
CA SER A 200 -18.42 -18.81 -17.74
C SER A 200 -19.46 -19.29 -18.75
N THR A 201 -20.72 -19.15 -18.38
CA THR A 201 -21.86 -19.39 -19.26
C THR A 201 -21.71 -18.51 -20.50
N THR A 202 -21.64 -19.15 -21.66
CA THR A 202 -21.56 -18.53 -22.97
C THR A 202 -22.76 -17.59 -23.16
N GLY A 203 -22.50 -16.28 -23.19
CA GLY A 203 -23.46 -15.26 -23.57
C GLY A 203 -23.85 -15.39 -25.05
N GLY A 204 -24.88 -16.19 -25.32
CA GLY A 204 -25.54 -16.22 -26.62
C GLY A 204 -26.19 -14.88 -26.94
N ARG A 205 -25.72 -14.23 -28.00
CA ARG A 205 -26.33 -13.04 -28.61
C ARG A 205 -27.79 -13.34 -28.96
N ARG A 206 -28.76 -12.75 -28.25
CA ARG A 206 -30.13 -12.61 -28.75
C ARG A 206 -30.19 -11.43 -29.71
N ALA A 207 -30.53 -11.73 -30.96
CA ALA A 207 -30.85 -10.76 -31.98
C ALA A 207 -31.99 -9.84 -31.52
N ARG A 208 -31.80 -8.52 -31.64
CA ARG A 208 -32.88 -7.53 -31.50
C ARG A 208 -33.88 -7.73 -32.62
N GLN A 209 -35.12 -8.09 -32.28
CA GLN A 209 -36.24 -8.01 -33.21
C GLN A 209 -36.57 -6.53 -33.48
N ARG A 210 -36.70 -6.17 -34.75
CA ARG A 210 -37.13 -4.85 -35.22
C ARG A 210 -38.63 -4.68 -34.90
N PRO A 211 -39.09 -3.56 -34.34
CA PRO A 211 -40.52 -3.27 -34.26
C PRO A 211 -41.08 -2.97 -35.65
N GLY A 212 -42.22 -3.59 -35.95
CA GLY A 212 -42.94 -3.51 -37.21
C GLY A 212 -43.48 -2.11 -37.51
N SER A 213 -43.49 -1.83 -38.81
CA SER A 213 -44.12 -0.71 -39.51
C SER A 213 -45.62 -0.60 -39.22
N SER A 214 -46.08 0.58 -38.79
CA SER A 214 -47.48 0.99 -38.90
C SER A 214 -47.72 1.70 -40.24
N PRO A 215 -48.84 1.44 -40.94
CA PRO A 215 -49.11 2.05 -42.23
C PRO A 215 -49.68 3.47 -42.08
N THR A 216 -49.21 4.34 -42.96
CA THR A 216 -49.76 5.65 -43.28
C THR A 216 -51.18 5.51 -43.86
N ARG A 217 -52.14 6.31 -43.35
CA ARG A 217 -53.41 6.57 -44.04
C ARG A 217 -53.50 8.06 -44.36
N THR A 218 -53.44 8.35 -45.65
CA THR A 218 -53.60 9.65 -46.29
C THR A 218 -55.06 9.94 -46.62
N GLY A 219 -55.48 11.21 -46.44
CA GLY A 219 -56.58 11.92 -47.13
C GLY A 219 -58.02 11.49 -46.84
N GLY A 220 -59.03 12.37 -46.75
CA GLY A 220 -59.14 13.81 -46.96
C GLY A 220 -60.63 14.22 -47.03
N SER A 221 -60.91 15.53 -46.93
CA SER A 221 -62.16 16.22 -47.37
C SER A 221 -63.44 15.92 -46.53
N THR A 222 -64.38 16.82 -46.20
CA THR A 222 -64.83 18.10 -46.78
C THR A 222 -65.81 18.80 -45.81
N MET A 223 -65.85 20.14 -45.86
CA MET A 223 -67.00 21.06 -45.78
C MET A 223 -68.04 21.07 -44.63
N LYS A 224 -68.27 22.31 -44.19
CA LYS A 224 -69.39 22.94 -43.44
C LYS A 224 -69.33 22.90 -41.92
#